data_AF-A0A948HNJ5-F1
#
_entry.id   AF-A0A948HNJ5-F1
#
_cell.length_a   1.000
_cell.length_b   1.000
_cell.length_c   1.000
_cell.angle_alpha   90.00
_cell.angle_beta   90.00
_cell.angle_gamma   90.00
#
_symmetry.space_group_name_H-M   'P 1'
#
loop_
_entity.id
_entity.type
_entity.pdbx_description
1 polymer ?
#
loop_
_entity_poly.entity_id
_entity_poly.type
_entity_poly.pdbx_seq_one_letter_code
_entity_poly.pdbx_strand_id
1 'polypeptide(L)'
;MHKGFRPIHSLLWLLLAALPLPLHAQDSRSLQDQGYRYYEVGALDAPRATHTEPAMMLMGGGEWVPAAFQWWLARAGHGRVVILRASGADELQNRLYREIGGAASVQTLVFNSRRAADDPAVLGVIAAADAIFIAGGDQSRYIR
;
A
#
# COMPACT_ATOMS: atom_id res chain seq x y z
N MET A 1 38.81 -64.28 -41.10
CA MET A 1 37.55 -64.90 -40.64
C MET A 1 37.39 -64.67 -39.15
N HIS A 2 36.58 -63.69 -38.76
CA HIS A 2 35.65 -63.71 -37.62
C HIS A 2 34.87 -62.39 -37.67
N LYS A 3 33.54 -62.50 -37.72
CA LYS A 3 32.57 -61.40 -37.87
C LYS A 3 32.10 -60.94 -36.50
N GLY A 4 31.70 -59.67 -36.38
CA GLY A 4 30.88 -59.13 -35.28
C GLY A 4 30.87 -57.60 -35.31
N PHE A 5 29.96 -56.97 -36.06
CA PHE A 5 28.70 -56.39 -35.60
C PHE A 5 28.88 -54.96 -35.02
N ARG A 6 28.35 -53.95 -35.74
CA ARG A 6 28.34 -52.52 -35.38
C ARG A 6 27.08 -52.17 -34.56
N PRO A 7 27.11 -51.10 -33.75
CA PRO A 7 26.16 -50.00 -33.99
C PRO A 7 26.84 -48.62 -33.79
N ILE A 8 26.80 -47.70 -34.76
CA ILE A 8 25.82 -46.59 -34.91
C ILE A 8 25.52 -45.89 -33.57
N HIS A 9 26.02 -44.66 -33.37
CA HIS A 9 25.39 -43.53 -32.65
C HIS A 9 26.14 -42.25 -33.12
N SER A 10 25.61 -41.54 -34.12
CA SER A 10 24.68 -40.41 -33.96
C SER A 10 25.40 -39.09 -33.66
N LEU A 11 25.61 -38.37 -34.77
CA LEU A 11 25.71 -36.92 -34.88
C LEU A 11 24.82 -36.22 -33.82
N LEU A 12 25.42 -35.44 -32.91
CA LEU A 12 24.65 -34.61 -31.99
C LEU A 12 25.12 -33.15 -32.09
N TRP A 13 24.58 -32.48 -33.10
CA TRP A 13 24.38 -31.04 -33.08
C TRP A 13 23.37 -30.72 -31.97
N LEU A 14 23.79 -30.07 -30.88
CA LEU A 14 22.86 -29.48 -29.93
C LEU A 14 22.91 -27.96 -30.08
N LEU A 15 21.84 -27.50 -30.73
CA LEU A 15 21.41 -26.13 -30.92
C LEU A 15 21.42 -25.34 -29.61
N LEU A 16 22.08 -24.18 -29.64
CA LEU A 16 21.96 -23.14 -28.64
C LEU A 16 20.53 -22.58 -28.70
N ALA A 17 19.61 -23.13 -27.90
CA ALA A 17 18.27 -22.57 -27.75
C ALA A 17 18.38 -21.30 -26.90
N ALA A 18 18.47 -20.14 -27.55
CA ALA A 18 18.27 -18.86 -26.90
C ALA A 18 16.80 -18.75 -26.47
N LEU A 19 16.49 -19.12 -25.23
CA LEU A 19 15.20 -18.79 -24.63
C LEU A 19 15.08 -17.26 -24.53
N PRO A 20 14.05 -16.64 -25.13
CA PRO A 20 13.78 -15.24 -24.85
C PRO A 20 13.31 -15.14 -23.39
N LEU A 21 14.18 -14.61 -22.53
CA LEU A 21 13.74 -14.12 -21.23
C LEU A 21 12.63 -13.09 -21.49
N PRO A 22 11.43 -13.23 -20.89
CA PRO A 22 10.48 -12.15 -20.95
C PRO A 22 11.10 -10.97 -20.23
N LEU A 23 11.50 -9.97 -21.01
CA LEU A 23 11.82 -8.64 -20.51
C LEU A 23 10.52 -8.14 -19.90
N HIS A 24 10.32 -8.41 -18.60
CA HIS A 24 9.35 -7.66 -17.82
C HIS A 24 9.89 -6.24 -17.85
N ALA A 25 9.35 -5.44 -18.77
CA ALA A 25 9.46 -3.99 -18.68
C ALA A 25 8.88 -3.66 -17.31
N GLN A 26 9.77 -3.50 -16.33
CA GLN A 26 9.44 -2.85 -15.08
C GLN A 26 9.22 -1.41 -15.49
N ASP A 27 7.98 -1.11 -15.87
CA ASP A 27 7.51 0.25 -16.10
C ASP A 27 7.81 1.02 -14.82
N SER A 28 8.94 1.72 -14.83
CA SER A 28 9.28 2.76 -13.87
C SER A 28 8.38 3.95 -14.16
N ARG A 29 7.05 3.77 -14.06
CA ARG A 29 6.10 4.86 -13.92
C ARG A 29 6.47 5.54 -12.62
N SER A 30 7.05 6.74 -12.73
CA SER A 30 7.39 7.54 -11.59
C SER A 30 6.16 7.65 -10.68
N LEU A 31 6.37 7.57 -9.37
CA LEU A 31 5.33 7.77 -8.35
C LEU A 31 4.64 9.16 -8.46
N GLN A 32 5.05 10.00 -9.41
CA GLN A 32 4.50 11.32 -9.71
C GLN A 32 3.34 11.27 -10.74
N ASP A 33 3.19 10.20 -11.52
CA ASP A 33 2.09 10.01 -12.48
C ASP A 33 0.95 9.12 -11.93
N GLN A 34 0.96 8.77 -10.64
CA GLN A 34 -0.04 7.82 -10.11
C GLN A 34 -1.36 8.46 -9.67
N GLY A 35 -1.47 9.79 -9.71
CA GLY A 35 -2.71 10.46 -9.31
C GLY A 35 -2.85 10.65 -7.78
N TYR A 36 -1.80 10.31 -7.01
CA TYR A 36 -1.73 10.49 -5.56
C TYR A 36 -0.28 10.69 -5.09
N ARG A 37 -0.11 11.23 -3.88
CA ARG A 37 1.15 11.17 -3.11
C ARG A 37 0.96 10.26 -1.92
N TYR A 38 2.02 9.56 -1.54
CA TYR A 38 2.02 8.60 -0.44
C TYR A 38 3.09 8.94 0.59
N TYR A 39 2.73 8.79 1.86
CA TYR A 39 3.60 9.01 3.00
C TYR A 39 3.35 7.93 4.04
N GLU A 40 4.35 7.64 4.87
CA GLU A 40 4.26 6.56 5.85
C GLU A 40 5.10 6.82 7.10
N VAL A 41 4.70 6.19 8.21
CA VAL A 41 5.45 6.16 9.47
C VAL A 41 5.07 4.92 10.28
N GLY A 42 6.03 4.32 10.99
CA GLY A 42 5.81 3.15 11.85
C GLY A 42 6.15 1.81 11.20
N ALA A 43 5.66 0.71 11.77
CA ALA A 43 5.98 -0.66 11.36
C ALA A 43 4.98 -1.17 10.31
N LEU A 44 5.30 -1.01 9.03
CA LEU A 44 4.42 -1.36 7.91
C LEU A 44 4.29 -2.88 7.68
N ASP A 45 5.31 -3.62 8.12
CA ASP A 45 5.39 -5.08 8.09
C ASP A 45 4.73 -5.73 9.32
N ALA A 46 4.25 -4.93 10.28
CA ALA A 46 3.51 -5.46 11.42
C ALA A 46 2.27 -6.24 10.96
N PRO A 47 1.92 -7.35 11.64
CA PRO A 47 0.71 -8.10 11.35
C PRO A 47 -0.53 -7.22 11.52
N ARG A 48 -1.62 -7.60 10.84
CA ARG A 48 -2.91 -6.91 10.98
C ARG A 48 -3.39 -7.07 12.42
N ALA A 49 -4.11 -6.08 12.97
CA ALA A 49 -4.74 -6.23 14.26
C ALA A 49 -5.60 -7.51 14.30
N THR A 50 -5.42 -8.33 15.33
CA THR A 50 -6.14 -9.60 15.47
C THR A 50 -7.63 -9.39 15.79
N HIS A 51 -7.97 -8.24 16.37
CA HIS A 51 -9.34 -7.85 16.68
C HIS A 51 -9.52 -6.35 16.43
N THR A 52 -10.61 -6.00 15.75
CA THR A 52 -11.10 -4.64 15.61
C THR A 52 -12.57 -4.58 15.99
N GLU A 53 -13.00 -3.45 16.54
CA GLU A 53 -14.39 -3.18 16.90
C GLU A 53 -15.00 -2.14 15.96
N PRO A 54 -16.25 -2.33 15.49
CA PRO A 54 -16.94 -1.30 14.71
C PRO A 54 -17.03 0.01 15.48
N ALA A 55 -16.58 1.10 14.87
CA ALA A 55 -16.63 2.43 15.45
C ALA A 55 -16.66 3.50 14.37
N MET A 56 -17.27 4.64 14.67
CA MET A 56 -17.23 5.84 13.83
C MET A 56 -16.92 7.05 14.70
N MET A 57 -15.91 7.82 14.30
CA MET A 57 -15.53 9.07 14.95
C MET A 57 -15.76 10.21 13.97
N LEU A 58 -16.67 11.13 14.31
CA LEU A 58 -16.98 12.31 13.51
C LEU A 58 -16.38 13.55 14.17
N MET A 59 -15.36 14.12 13.53
CA MET A 59 -14.68 15.33 13.99
C MET A 59 -15.33 16.55 13.35
N GLY A 60 -15.81 17.50 14.15
CA GLY A 60 -16.48 18.73 13.68
C GLY A 60 -15.56 19.77 13.04
N GLY A 61 -14.27 19.48 12.91
CA GLY A 61 -13.23 20.46 12.53
C GLY A 61 -12.60 21.14 13.75
N GLY A 62 -11.54 21.91 13.50
CA GLY A 62 -10.74 22.55 14.55
C GLY A 62 -9.61 21.66 15.07
N GLU A 63 -9.27 21.83 16.35
CA GLU A 63 -8.16 21.12 16.97
C GLU A 63 -8.45 19.63 17.18
N TRP A 64 -7.37 18.85 17.25
CA TRP A 64 -7.45 17.43 17.54
C TRP A 64 -7.94 17.23 18.98
N VAL A 65 -8.80 16.23 19.20
CA VAL A 65 -9.24 15.81 20.53
C VAL A 65 -8.52 14.50 20.87
N PRO A 66 -7.39 14.51 21.61
CA PRO A 66 -6.54 13.33 21.76
C PRO A 66 -7.26 12.11 22.31
N ALA A 67 -8.15 12.32 23.29
CA ALA A 67 -8.95 11.24 23.88
C ALA A 67 -9.85 10.53 22.87
N ALA A 68 -10.40 11.26 21.87
CA ALA A 68 -11.23 10.67 20.83
C ALA A 68 -10.40 9.79 19.90
N PHE A 69 -9.22 10.26 19.48
CA PHE A 69 -8.30 9.48 18.65
C PHE A 69 -7.76 8.25 19.39
N GLN A 70 -7.42 8.37 20.67
CA GLN A 70 -6.99 7.23 21.48
C GLN A 70 -8.09 6.17 21.63
N TRP A 71 -9.33 6.61 21.91
CA TRP A 71 -10.49 5.71 21.92
C TRP A 71 -10.68 5.02 20.58
N TRP A 72 -10.60 5.77 19.47
CA TRP A 72 -10.75 5.22 18.13
C TRP A 72 -9.61 4.24 17.74
N LEU A 73 -8.37 4.54 18.13
CA LEU A 73 -7.23 3.63 17.93
C LEU A 73 -7.38 2.32 18.73
N ALA A 74 -7.95 2.37 19.93
CA ALA A 74 -8.27 1.15 20.67
C ALA A 74 -9.30 0.29 19.93
N ARG A 75 -10.30 0.89 19.28
CA ARG A 75 -11.26 0.17 18.40
C ARG A 75 -10.59 -0.41 17.16
N ALA A 76 -9.54 0.24 16.66
CA ALA A 76 -8.69 -0.27 15.59
C ALA A 76 -7.69 -1.34 16.06
N GLY A 77 -7.76 -1.80 17.31
CA GLY A 77 -6.82 -2.78 17.87
C GLY A 77 -5.37 -2.29 17.90
N HIS A 78 -5.17 -0.95 17.93
CA HIS A 78 -3.85 -0.32 17.83
C HIS A 78 -3.09 -0.66 16.53
N GLY A 79 -3.82 -1.04 15.48
CA GLY A 79 -3.28 -1.51 14.21
C GLY A 79 -2.82 -0.40 13.26
N ARG A 80 -2.87 -0.70 11.96
CA ARG A 80 -2.47 0.18 10.87
C ARG A 80 -3.57 1.17 10.55
N VAL A 81 -3.24 2.45 10.51
CA VAL A 81 -4.17 3.52 10.12
C VAL A 81 -3.85 4.03 8.74
N VAL A 82 -4.88 4.20 7.90
CA VAL A 82 -4.78 4.91 6.64
C VAL A 82 -5.48 6.26 6.73
N ILE A 83 -4.78 7.34 6.38
CA ILE A 83 -5.33 8.68 6.25
C ILE A 83 -5.57 8.99 4.78
N LEU A 84 -6.83 9.25 4.41
CA LEU A 84 -7.21 9.69 3.08
C LEU A 84 -7.32 11.22 3.05
N ARG A 85 -6.62 11.86 2.11
CA ARG A 85 -6.57 13.32 1.97
C ARG A 85 -6.81 13.76 0.53
N ALA A 86 -7.41 14.94 0.37
CA ALA A 86 -7.47 15.65 -0.92
C ALA A 86 -6.45 16.79 -1.04
N SER A 87 -5.71 17.13 0.03
CA SER A 87 -4.60 18.09 0.04
C SER A 87 -3.71 17.93 1.28
N GLY A 88 -2.65 18.76 1.37
CA GLY A 88 -1.67 18.74 2.47
C GLY A 88 -0.53 17.77 2.19
N ALA A 89 0.25 17.40 3.21
CA ALA A 89 1.34 16.44 3.08
C ALA A 89 1.30 15.39 4.21
N ASP A 90 2.38 15.26 4.97
CA ASP A 90 2.64 14.20 5.95
C ASP A 90 2.41 14.65 7.41
N GLU A 91 1.82 15.82 7.63
CA GLU A 91 1.71 16.40 8.97
C GLU A 91 0.76 15.58 9.86
N LEU A 92 -0.37 15.12 9.31
CA LEU A 92 -1.38 14.41 10.09
C LEU A 92 -0.93 13.02 10.54
N GLN A 93 -0.15 12.31 9.72
CA GLN A 93 0.40 11.01 10.14
C GLN A 93 1.45 11.18 11.23
N ASN A 94 2.30 12.22 11.14
CA ASN A 94 3.30 12.47 12.16
C ASN A 94 2.63 12.83 13.49
N ARG A 95 1.58 13.66 13.47
CA ARG A 95 0.77 13.95 14.66
C ARG A 95 0.11 12.68 15.23
N LEU A 96 -0.59 11.90 14.41
CA LEU A 96 -1.28 10.69 14.88
C LEU A 96 -0.30 9.66 15.45
N TYR A 97 0.83 9.43 14.77
CA TYR A 97 1.80 8.42 15.19
C TYR A 97 2.66 8.87 16.37
N ARG A 98 3.15 10.12 16.36
CA ARG A 98 4.15 10.60 17.32
C ARG A 98 3.55 11.35 18.51
N GLU A 99 2.48 12.11 18.31
CA GLU A 99 1.86 12.93 19.37
C GLU A 99 0.71 12.20 20.05
N ILE A 100 -0.19 11.57 19.29
CA ILE A 100 -1.29 10.77 19.85
C ILE A 100 -0.79 9.41 20.31
N GLY A 101 -0.05 8.72 19.44
CA GLY A 101 0.54 7.41 19.70
C GLY A 101 -0.48 6.26 19.71
N GLY A 102 0.04 5.03 19.67
CA GLY A 102 -0.77 3.81 19.77
C GLY A 102 -1.29 3.25 18.44
N ALA A 103 -0.76 3.69 17.31
CA ALA A 103 -0.93 3.00 16.03
C ALA A 103 0.35 2.20 15.69
N ALA A 104 0.21 1.02 15.09
CA ALA A 104 1.35 0.24 14.61
C ALA A 104 2.06 0.94 13.45
N SER A 105 1.27 1.51 12.53
CA SER A 105 1.75 2.36 11.44
C SER A 105 0.65 3.34 11.03
N VAL A 106 1.06 4.43 10.37
CA VAL A 106 0.15 5.37 9.73
C VAL A 106 0.63 5.63 8.31
N GLN A 107 -0.26 5.41 7.34
CA GLN A 107 -0.03 5.68 5.92
C GLN A 107 -0.97 6.79 5.45
N THR A 108 -0.48 7.76 4.67
CA THR A 108 -1.31 8.84 4.13
C THR A 108 -1.32 8.79 2.61
N LEU A 109 -2.52 8.80 2.03
CA LEU A 109 -2.75 8.94 0.60
C LEU A 109 -3.37 10.31 0.30
N VAL A 110 -2.62 11.17 -0.40
CA VAL A 110 -3.10 12.49 -0.86
C VAL A 110 -3.47 12.41 -2.34
N PHE A 111 -4.76 12.36 -2.64
CA PHE A 111 -5.27 12.20 -4.00
C PHE A 111 -5.27 13.52 -4.78
N ASN A 112 -4.75 13.48 -6.00
CA ASN A 112 -4.84 14.59 -6.97
C ASN A 112 -5.64 14.20 -8.23
N SER A 113 -6.04 12.94 -8.39
CA SER A 113 -6.91 12.46 -9.48
C SER A 113 -7.85 11.33 -9.02
N ARG A 114 -9.06 11.27 -9.59
CA ARG A 114 -10.01 10.16 -9.36
C ARG A 114 -9.44 8.82 -9.81
N ARG A 115 -8.64 8.80 -10.88
CA ARG A 115 -8.01 7.57 -11.42
C ARG A 115 -7.18 6.82 -10.37
N ALA A 116 -6.57 7.53 -9.43
CA ALA A 116 -5.79 6.91 -8.36
C ALA A 116 -6.62 6.04 -7.42
N ALA A 117 -7.94 6.27 -7.33
CA ALA A 117 -8.82 5.44 -6.49
C ALA A 117 -8.94 4.00 -7.02
N ASP A 118 -8.66 3.76 -8.30
CA ASP A 118 -8.67 2.45 -8.94
C ASP A 118 -7.27 1.81 -9.01
N ASP A 119 -6.24 2.50 -8.48
CA ASP A 119 -4.87 1.98 -8.51
C ASP A 119 -4.73 0.75 -7.59
N PRO A 120 -4.23 -0.41 -8.10
CA PRO A 120 -4.10 -1.61 -7.28
C PRO A 120 -3.25 -1.44 -6.01
N ALA A 121 -2.25 -0.56 -6.03
CA ALA A 121 -1.42 -0.27 -4.85
C ALA A 121 -2.23 0.49 -3.79
N VAL A 122 -3.05 1.46 -4.21
CA VAL A 122 -3.97 2.19 -3.33
C VAL A 122 -4.98 1.24 -2.70
N LEU A 123 -5.60 0.37 -3.50
CA LEU A 123 -6.53 -0.64 -3.01
C LEU A 123 -5.87 -1.61 -2.02
N GLY A 124 -4.61 -1.98 -2.27
CA GLY A 124 -3.82 -2.80 -1.34
C GLY A 124 -3.60 -2.14 0.01
N VAL A 125 -3.24 -0.85 0.03
CA VAL A 125 -3.07 -0.06 1.27
C VAL A 125 -4.40 0.03 2.03
N ILE A 126 -5.50 0.33 1.34
CA ILE A 126 -6.83 0.43 1.96
C ILE A 126 -7.29 -0.92 2.53
N ALA A 127 -7.11 -2.01 1.78
CA ALA A 127 -7.48 -3.36 2.24
C ALA A 127 -6.62 -3.85 3.43
N ALA A 128 -5.42 -3.31 3.60
CA ALA A 128 -4.54 -3.62 4.72
C ALA A 128 -4.88 -2.81 5.99
N ALA A 129 -5.67 -1.75 5.90
CA ALA A 129 -5.97 -0.87 7.03
C ALA A 129 -6.78 -1.58 8.13
N ASP A 130 -6.45 -1.28 9.39
CA ASP A 130 -7.27 -1.63 10.55
C ASP A 130 -8.26 -0.50 10.89
N ALA A 131 -7.92 0.74 10.49
CA ALA A 131 -8.84 1.87 10.51
C ALA A 131 -8.51 2.92 9.44
N ILE A 132 -9.53 3.66 9.00
CA ILE A 132 -9.41 4.68 7.97
C ILE A 132 -9.89 6.02 8.52
N PHE A 133 -9.07 7.06 8.38
CA PHE A 133 -9.42 8.44 8.71
C PHE A 133 -9.50 9.29 7.45
N ILE A 134 -10.65 9.94 7.22
CA ILE A 134 -10.81 10.90 6.12
C ILE A 134 -10.51 12.28 6.68
N ALA A 135 -9.41 12.89 6.23
CA ALA A 135 -8.98 14.19 6.75
C ALA A 135 -9.90 15.33 6.30
N GLY A 136 -9.90 16.41 7.08
CA GLY A 136 -10.56 17.66 6.69
C GLY A 136 -9.91 18.34 5.47
N GLY A 137 -10.45 19.50 5.10
CA GLY A 137 -10.08 20.27 3.91
C GLY A 137 -11.32 20.64 3.11
N ASP A 138 -11.13 20.98 1.83
CA ASP A 138 -12.24 21.26 0.92
C ASP A 138 -12.97 19.95 0.54
N GLN A 139 -14.24 19.82 0.97
CA GLN A 139 -15.04 18.61 0.76
C GLN A 139 -15.39 18.38 -0.71
N SER A 140 -15.47 19.43 -1.53
CA SER A 140 -15.78 19.30 -2.96
C SER A 140 -14.73 18.47 -3.71
N ARG A 141 -13.47 18.52 -3.24
CA ARG A 141 -12.37 17.77 -3.85
C ARG A 141 -12.38 16.28 -3.55
N TYR A 142 -13.18 15.82 -2.57
CA TYR A 142 -13.34 14.40 -2.25
C TYR A 142 -14.39 13.71 -3.13
N ILE A 143 -15.33 14.47 -3.71
CA ILE A 143 -16.46 13.92 -4.46
C ILE A 143 -16.34 14.11 -5.98
N ARG A 144 -15.36 14.88 -6.45
CA ARG A 144 -15.11 15.14 -7.87
C ARG A 144 -14.71 13.89 -8.65
#